data_AF-A0A2T8I3B7-F1
#
_entry.id   AF-A0A2T8I3B7-F1
#
_cell.length_a   1.000
_cell.length_b   1.000
_cell.length_c   1.000
_cell.angle_alpha   90.00
_cell.angle_beta   90.00
_cell.angle_gamma   90.00
#
_symmetry.space_group_name_H-M   'P 1'
#
loop_
_entity.id
_entity.type
_entity.pdbx_description
1 polymer ?
#
loop_
_entity_poly.entity_id
_entity_poly.type
_entity_poly.pdbx_seq_one_letter_code
_entity_poly.pdbx_strand_id
1 'polypeptide(L)'
;MAVPSNVFWDPAGHLHTNALHWEGFPRLLWESLRSFLYTEPPQYDAVEYQEEGVHQCRVRMTIPQHPFRSQWQPIEVDVVGHRIVDTIEGAALETIYLFCNQHPREVAGQPIGLFSTIDPNDPKWNLRIVPEGHRLEGSTEEALQGTMRFMNVQHHYQLLLRHGMGQLINIAQGHFRIADRQVTQIQHLQASVTEKEEIIAAREETIHHREDQINESDAIITQRNTIIEFLQE
;
A
#
# COMPACT_ATOMS: atom_id res chain seq x y z
N MET A 1 11.65 -7.57 35.76
CA MET A 1 12.60 -6.69 35.05
C MET A 1 11.96 -6.35 33.71
N ALA A 2 11.78 -5.07 33.40
CA ALA A 2 11.24 -4.66 32.11
C ALA A 2 12.29 -4.97 31.03
N VAL A 3 11.93 -5.79 30.04
CA VAL A 3 12.75 -6.03 28.85
C VAL A 3 12.94 -4.67 28.17
N PRO A 4 14.17 -4.26 27.79
CA PRO A 4 14.36 -3.01 27.08
C PRO A 4 13.47 -2.99 25.85
N SER A 5 12.77 -1.87 25.62
CA SER A 5 12.04 -1.66 24.38
C SER A 5 13.08 -1.64 23.25
N ASN A 6 13.19 -2.73 22.49
CA ASN A 6 14.09 -2.86 21.34
C ASN A 6 13.61 -2.03 20.15
N VAL A 7 13.15 -0.79 20.38
CA VAL A 7 12.60 0.09 19.36
C VAL A 7 13.67 1.12 19.00
N PHE A 8 14.21 1.05 17.79
CA PHE A 8 15.14 2.06 17.30
C PHE A 8 15.04 2.23 15.78
N TRP A 9 15.41 3.40 15.30
CA TRP A 9 15.56 3.68 13.88
C TRP A 9 17.03 3.59 13.49
N ASP A 10 17.33 2.92 12.38
CA ASP A 10 18.66 2.90 11.82
C ASP A 10 18.92 4.10 10.89
N PRO A 11 20.19 4.35 10.49
CA PRO A 11 20.52 5.44 9.57
C PRO A 11 19.91 5.30 8.16
N ALA A 12 19.47 4.09 7.78
CA ALA A 12 18.79 3.84 6.50
C ALA A 12 17.28 4.15 6.57
N GLY A 13 16.76 4.48 7.75
CA GLY A 13 15.35 4.81 7.95
C GLY A 13 14.47 3.59 8.23
N HIS A 14 15.04 2.46 8.65
CA HIS A 14 14.28 1.30 9.10
C HIS A 14 14.02 1.37 10.60
N LEU A 15 12.79 1.10 11.00
CA LEU A 15 12.37 0.85 12.37
C LEU A 15 12.57 -0.62 12.71
N HIS A 16 13.44 -0.88 13.68
CA HIS A 16 13.66 -2.19 14.27
C HIS A 16 12.88 -2.29 15.57
N THR A 17 12.08 -3.34 15.73
CA THR A 17 11.27 -3.56 16.94
C THR A 17 10.92 -5.02 17.16
N ASN A 18 10.69 -5.42 18.42
CA ASN A 18 10.05 -6.70 18.75
C ASN A 18 8.52 -6.56 18.98
N ALA A 19 8.00 -5.33 18.90
CA ALA A 19 6.58 -4.98 19.08
C ALA A 19 5.93 -5.48 20.39
N LEU A 20 6.71 -5.79 21.43
CA LEU A 20 6.19 -6.30 22.71
C LEU A 20 5.74 -5.21 23.70
N HIS A 21 5.90 -3.94 23.31
CA HIS A 21 5.66 -2.79 24.18
C HIS A 21 4.21 -2.32 24.21
N TRP A 22 3.34 -2.86 23.34
CA TRP A 22 1.89 -2.69 23.40
C TRP A 22 1.16 -4.04 23.40
N GLU A 23 -0.14 -4.01 23.67
CA GLU A 23 -1.01 -5.19 23.59
C GLU A 23 -1.52 -5.34 22.14
N GLY A 24 -1.33 -6.50 21.54
CA GLY A 24 -1.67 -6.74 20.13
C GLY A 24 -1.31 -8.15 19.68
N PHE A 25 -1.44 -8.42 18.39
CA PHE A 25 -1.05 -9.70 17.79
C PHE A 25 0.44 -10.03 17.98
N PRO A 26 1.40 -9.08 17.93
CA PRO A 26 2.80 -9.39 18.22
C PRO A 26 3.02 -10.01 19.60
N ARG A 27 2.29 -9.53 20.61
CA ARG A 27 2.37 -10.08 21.97
C ARG A 27 1.73 -11.45 22.07
N LEU A 28 0.53 -11.64 21.49
CA LEU A 28 -0.14 -12.95 21.45
C LEU A 28 0.71 -14.01 20.73
N LEU A 29 1.33 -13.62 19.62
CA LEU A 29 2.28 -14.46 18.88
C LEU A 29 3.46 -14.84 19.78
N TRP A 30 4.11 -13.89 20.43
CA TRP A 30 5.25 -14.18 21.29
C TRP A 30 4.89 -15.06 22.49
N GLU A 31 3.76 -14.79 23.15
CA GLU A 31 3.27 -15.62 24.25
C GLU A 31 3.05 -17.07 23.83
N SER A 32 2.51 -17.26 22.63
CA SER A 32 2.33 -18.58 22.05
C SER A 32 3.66 -19.24 21.68
N LEU A 33 4.57 -18.53 21.01
CA LEU A 33 5.88 -19.09 20.66
C LEU A 33 6.68 -19.54 21.90
N ARG A 34 6.53 -18.84 23.04
CA ARG A 34 7.15 -19.27 24.30
C ARG A 34 6.63 -20.62 24.79
N SER A 35 5.35 -20.96 24.59
CA SER A 35 4.84 -22.29 24.96
C SER A 35 5.44 -23.39 24.09
N PHE A 36 5.89 -23.05 22.87
CA PHE A 36 6.64 -23.93 21.98
C PHE A 36 8.16 -23.87 22.19
N LEU A 37 8.66 -23.26 23.28
CA LEU A 37 10.09 -23.20 23.63
C LEU A 37 10.97 -22.32 22.72
N TYR A 38 10.40 -21.37 22.00
CA TYR A 38 11.20 -20.30 21.40
C TYR A 38 11.82 -19.43 22.48
N THR A 39 13.11 -19.12 22.31
CA THR A 39 13.90 -18.32 23.25
C THR A 39 13.99 -16.85 22.88
N GLU A 40 13.73 -16.52 21.62
CA GLU A 40 13.85 -15.17 21.06
C GLU A 40 12.51 -14.72 20.47
N PRO A 41 12.10 -13.46 20.70
CA PRO A 41 10.85 -12.95 20.17
C PRO A 41 10.94 -12.67 18.67
N PRO A 42 9.80 -12.62 17.96
CA PRO A 42 9.76 -12.16 16.58
C PRO A 42 10.40 -10.77 16.45
N GLN A 43 11.16 -10.57 15.38
CA GLN A 43 11.75 -9.26 15.03
C GLN A 43 11.00 -8.66 13.86
N TYR A 44 10.73 -7.37 13.95
CA TYR A 44 10.07 -6.57 12.92
C TYR A 44 11.05 -5.50 12.43
N ASP A 45 11.23 -5.45 11.13
CA ASP A 45 11.93 -4.42 10.39
C ASP A 45 10.89 -3.70 9.52
N ALA A 46 10.72 -2.40 9.74
CA ALA A 46 9.69 -1.62 9.06
C ALA A 46 10.29 -0.38 8.40
N VAL A 47 9.86 -0.07 7.19
CA VAL A 47 10.31 1.12 6.45
C VAL A 47 9.12 1.84 5.85
N GLU A 48 9.11 3.16 5.94
CA GLU A 48 8.13 4.02 5.25
C GLU A 48 8.72 4.50 3.93
N TYR A 49 7.89 4.52 2.89
CA TYR A 49 8.25 5.04 1.58
C TYR A 49 7.03 5.66 0.92
N GLN A 50 7.27 6.43 -0.15
CA GLN A 50 6.20 7.00 -0.94
C GLN A 50 6.21 6.37 -2.33
N GLU A 51 5.09 5.82 -2.74
CA GLU A 51 4.90 5.19 -4.05
C GLU A 51 3.68 5.83 -4.71
N GLU A 52 3.87 6.34 -5.93
CA GLU A 52 2.84 7.05 -6.71
C GLU A 52 2.13 8.18 -5.94
N GLY A 53 2.85 8.85 -5.03
CA GLY A 53 2.32 9.92 -4.20
C GLY A 53 1.60 9.45 -2.92
N VAL A 54 1.42 8.14 -2.72
CA VAL A 54 0.79 7.55 -1.54
C VAL A 54 1.87 7.10 -0.54
N HIS A 55 1.75 7.52 0.71
CA HIS A 55 2.59 6.99 1.78
C HIS A 55 2.23 5.53 2.07
N GLN A 56 3.24 4.69 2.03
CA GLN A 56 3.17 3.27 2.32
C GLN A 56 4.25 2.91 3.35
N CYS A 57 4.10 1.74 3.93
CA CYS A 57 5.11 1.11 4.75
C CYS A 57 5.21 -0.36 4.40
N ARG A 58 6.41 -0.91 4.51
CA ARG A 58 6.69 -2.33 4.36
C ARG A 58 7.24 -2.83 5.67
N VAL A 59 6.67 -3.92 6.17
CA VAL A 59 7.10 -4.57 7.41
C VAL A 59 7.53 -5.98 7.08
N ARG A 60 8.81 -6.27 7.33
CA ARG A 60 9.34 -7.62 7.36
C ARG A 60 9.33 -8.13 8.79
N MET A 61 8.66 -9.24 9.02
CA MET A 61 8.66 -9.93 10.30
C MET A 61 9.41 -11.25 10.18
N THR A 62 10.23 -11.57 11.17
CA THR A 62 11.02 -12.80 11.22
C THR A 62 10.83 -13.52 12.55
N ILE A 63 10.57 -14.83 12.47
CA ILE A 63 10.71 -15.76 13.58
C ILE A 63 12.01 -16.53 13.36
N PRO A 64 12.95 -16.50 14.30
CA PRO A 64 14.23 -17.18 14.14
C PRO A 64 14.07 -18.71 14.08
N GLN A 65 15.11 -19.39 13.62
CA GLN A 65 15.19 -20.85 13.64
C GLN A 65 14.88 -21.39 15.03
N HIS A 66 14.03 -22.41 15.12
CA HIS A 66 13.68 -23.00 16.40
C HIS A 66 14.92 -23.65 17.06
N PRO A 67 15.24 -23.33 18.33
CA PRO A 67 16.51 -23.72 18.97
C PRO A 67 16.70 -25.23 19.11
N PHE A 68 15.61 -25.98 19.31
CA PHE A 68 15.63 -27.44 19.50
C PHE A 68 15.06 -28.26 18.34
N ARG A 69 14.60 -27.62 17.25
CA ARG A 69 13.86 -28.29 16.17
C ARG A 69 14.34 -27.77 14.82
N SER A 70 15.39 -28.37 14.28
CA SER A 70 15.93 -28.00 12.95
C SER A 70 14.94 -28.16 11.80
N GLN A 71 13.94 -29.02 11.96
CA GLN A 71 12.87 -29.21 10.98
C GLN A 71 11.87 -28.02 10.93
N TRP A 72 11.82 -27.17 11.96
CA TRP A 72 10.98 -25.98 11.99
C TRP A 72 11.75 -24.82 11.38
N GLN A 73 11.52 -24.58 10.09
CA GLN A 73 12.20 -23.52 9.35
C GLN A 73 11.89 -22.14 9.95
N PRO A 74 12.79 -21.15 9.81
CA PRO A 74 12.48 -19.77 10.13
C PRO A 74 11.26 -19.30 9.34
N ILE A 75 10.42 -18.48 9.96
CA ILE A 75 9.25 -17.89 9.28
C ILE A 75 9.57 -16.44 8.98
N GLU A 76 9.49 -16.07 7.72
CA GLU A 76 9.62 -14.69 7.27
C GLU A 76 8.34 -14.27 6.55
N VAL A 77 7.81 -13.12 6.94
CA VAL A 77 6.62 -12.52 6.34
C VAL A 77 6.94 -11.10 5.93
N ASP A 78 6.43 -10.69 4.77
CA ASP A 78 6.65 -9.37 4.21
C ASP A 78 5.29 -8.77 3.84
N VAL A 79 4.88 -7.72 4.57
CA VAL A 79 3.56 -7.11 4.43
C VAL A 79 3.71 -5.64 4.08
N VAL A 80 2.95 -5.22 3.08
CA VAL A 80 2.81 -3.80 2.72
C VAL A 80 1.51 -3.27 3.31
N GLY A 81 1.57 -2.07 3.89
CA GLY A 81 0.40 -1.31 4.30
C GLY A 81 0.68 0.18 4.34
N HIS A 82 -0.09 0.94 5.11
CA HIS A 82 -0.02 2.41 5.09
C HIS A 82 0.44 3.05 6.40
N ARG A 83 0.40 2.29 7.50
CA ARG A 83 0.84 2.74 8.82
C ARG A 83 1.61 1.59 9.45
N ILE A 84 2.84 1.84 9.89
CA ILE A 84 3.71 0.79 10.44
C ILE A 84 3.01 -0.03 11.52
N VAL A 85 2.32 0.64 12.46
CA VAL A 85 1.63 -0.03 13.58
C VAL A 85 0.59 -1.04 13.08
N ASP A 86 -0.27 -0.61 12.14
CA ASP A 86 -1.33 -1.46 11.60
C ASP A 86 -0.73 -2.63 10.80
N THR A 87 0.35 -2.38 10.06
CA THR A 87 1.05 -3.39 9.27
C THR A 87 1.83 -4.39 10.13
N ILE A 88 2.39 -3.96 11.28
CA ILE A 88 2.99 -4.86 12.28
C ILE A 88 1.94 -5.82 12.85
N GLU A 89 0.76 -5.31 13.22
CA GLU A 89 -0.36 -6.14 13.67
C GLU A 89 -0.78 -7.16 12.60
N GLY A 90 -0.87 -6.71 11.35
CA GLY A 90 -1.15 -7.57 10.20
C GLY A 90 -0.11 -8.66 9.97
N ALA A 91 1.18 -8.32 10.01
CA ALA A 91 2.28 -9.26 9.85
C ALA A 91 2.32 -10.31 10.97
N ALA A 92 2.04 -9.90 12.21
CA ALA A 92 1.93 -10.82 13.34
C ALA A 92 0.74 -11.78 13.16
N LEU A 93 -0.42 -11.28 12.77
CA LEU A 93 -1.61 -12.09 12.52
C LEU A 93 -1.40 -13.08 11.38
N GLU A 94 -0.82 -12.64 10.25
CA GLU A 94 -0.44 -13.50 9.14
C GLU A 94 0.51 -14.61 9.58
N THR A 95 1.46 -14.27 10.44
CA THR A 95 2.38 -15.27 10.97
C THR A 95 1.72 -16.26 11.92
N ILE A 96 0.77 -15.83 12.75
CA ILE A 96 -0.05 -16.75 13.55
C ILE A 96 -0.73 -17.78 12.64
N TYR A 97 -1.31 -17.34 11.51
CA TYR A 97 -1.92 -18.25 10.55
C TYR A 97 -0.90 -19.21 9.92
N LEU A 98 0.25 -18.70 9.48
CA LEU A 98 1.31 -19.51 8.88
C LEU A 98 1.84 -20.55 9.86
N PHE A 99 2.15 -20.15 11.09
CA PHE A 99 2.64 -21.04 12.13
C PHE A 99 1.64 -22.17 12.43
N CYS A 100 0.36 -21.82 12.59
CA CYS A 100 -0.70 -22.79 12.82
C CYS A 100 -0.91 -23.76 11.63
N ASN A 101 -0.68 -23.30 10.40
CA ASN A 101 -0.77 -24.13 9.21
C ASN A 101 0.45 -25.05 9.02
N GLN A 102 1.63 -24.61 9.45
CA GLN A 102 2.86 -25.41 9.40
C GLN A 102 2.92 -26.49 10.49
N HIS A 103 2.31 -26.23 11.65
CA HIS A 103 2.37 -27.12 12.82
C HIS A 103 0.99 -27.52 13.36
N PRO A 104 0.09 -28.08 12.52
CA PRO A 104 -1.32 -28.29 12.88
C PRO A 104 -1.53 -29.27 14.03
N ARG A 105 -0.59 -30.22 14.24
CA ARG A 105 -0.68 -31.21 15.33
C ARG A 105 -0.22 -30.62 16.65
N GLU A 106 0.79 -29.77 16.61
CA GLU A 106 1.38 -29.14 17.79
C GLU A 106 0.53 -27.99 18.32
N VAL A 107 -0.17 -27.27 17.43
CA VAL A 107 -1.11 -26.22 17.85
C VAL A 107 -2.50 -26.78 18.23
N ALA A 108 -2.75 -28.06 18.01
CA ALA A 108 -4.02 -28.68 18.38
C ALA A 108 -4.19 -28.66 19.91
N GLY A 109 -5.32 -28.13 20.39
CA GLY A 109 -5.58 -27.99 21.83
C GLY A 109 -4.82 -26.86 22.52
N GLN A 110 -4.03 -26.07 21.78
CA GLN A 110 -3.35 -24.87 22.28
C GLN A 110 -4.17 -23.61 21.95
N PRO A 111 -4.16 -22.56 22.81
CA PRO A 111 -4.89 -21.32 22.55
C PRO A 111 -4.60 -20.71 21.17
N ILE A 112 -3.35 -20.75 20.70
CA ILE A 112 -2.98 -20.22 19.37
C ILE A 112 -3.67 -20.95 18.21
N GLY A 113 -3.96 -22.25 18.37
CA GLY A 113 -4.62 -23.05 17.34
C GLY A 113 -6.09 -22.66 17.12
N LEU A 114 -6.72 -22.03 18.13
CA LEU A 114 -8.10 -21.53 18.05
C LEU A 114 -8.23 -20.30 17.14
N PHE A 115 -7.12 -19.63 16.87
CA PHE A 115 -7.09 -18.37 16.13
C PHE A 115 -7.05 -18.56 14.62
N SER A 116 -6.87 -19.79 14.14
CA SER A 116 -6.42 -20.05 12.77
C SER A 116 -7.54 -20.40 11.80
N THR A 117 -8.27 -19.43 11.24
CA THR A 117 -8.89 -19.60 9.92
C THR A 117 -8.94 -18.30 9.11
N ILE A 118 -8.49 -18.39 7.85
CA ILE A 118 -8.82 -17.43 6.77
C ILE A 118 -10.13 -17.85 6.07
N ASP A 119 -10.48 -19.14 6.11
CA ASP A 119 -11.70 -19.71 5.54
C ASP A 119 -12.49 -20.48 6.61
N PRO A 120 -13.72 -20.05 6.96
CA PRO A 120 -14.58 -20.76 7.90
C PRO A 120 -15.01 -22.16 7.42
N ASN A 121 -14.78 -22.50 6.15
CA ASN A 121 -15.12 -23.81 5.56
C ASN A 121 -13.91 -24.74 5.41
N ASP A 122 -12.71 -24.38 5.90
CA ASP A 122 -11.53 -25.25 5.78
C ASP A 122 -11.76 -26.57 6.53
N PRO A 123 -11.79 -27.74 5.85
CA PRO A 123 -11.99 -29.02 6.51
C PRO A 123 -10.86 -29.38 7.50
N LYS A 124 -9.69 -28.72 7.43
CA LYS A 124 -8.62 -28.85 8.42
C LYS A 124 -8.98 -28.21 9.77
N TRP A 125 -10.01 -27.37 9.83
CA TRP A 125 -10.57 -26.86 11.10
C TRP A 125 -11.11 -28.00 11.95
N ASN A 126 -11.90 -28.90 11.35
CA ASN A 126 -12.49 -30.05 12.04
C ASN A 126 -11.43 -31.04 12.55
N LEU A 127 -10.23 -31.04 11.97
CA LEU A 127 -9.10 -31.87 12.43
C LEU A 127 -8.32 -31.25 13.60
N ARG A 128 -8.49 -29.94 13.86
CA ARG A 128 -7.93 -29.24 15.04
C ARG A 128 -8.87 -29.27 16.24
N ILE A 129 -10.13 -29.67 16.02
CA ILE A 129 -11.03 -30.10 17.08
C ILE A 129 -10.43 -31.40 17.64
N VAL A 130 -9.90 -31.28 18.85
CA VAL A 130 -9.47 -32.38 19.70
C VAL A 130 -10.36 -33.62 19.51
N PRO A 131 -9.81 -34.79 19.13
CA PRO A 131 -10.50 -36.06 19.38
C PRO A 131 -10.73 -36.16 20.88
N GLU A 132 -11.96 -36.50 21.31
CA GLU A 132 -12.48 -36.46 22.70
C GLU A 132 -11.57 -37.02 23.84
N GLY A 133 -10.45 -37.65 23.51
CA GLY A 133 -9.41 -38.10 24.45
C GLY A 133 -8.28 -37.11 24.79
N HIS A 134 -8.10 -35.98 24.09
CA HIS A 134 -7.00 -35.02 24.36
C HIS A 134 -7.52 -33.73 25.00
N ARG A 135 -7.80 -33.75 26.31
CA ARG A 135 -8.14 -32.54 27.08
C ARG A 135 -7.22 -31.39 26.66
N LEU A 136 -7.79 -30.21 26.36
CA LEU A 136 -7.06 -28.95 26.21
C LEU A 136 -5.88 -28.95 27.17
N GLU A 137 -4.68 -28.70 26.66
CA GLU A 137 -3.48 -28.64 27.49
C GLU A 137 -3.53 -27.31 28.26
N GLY A 138 -4.33 -27.28 29.33
CA GLY A 138 -4.67 -26.09 30.11
C GLY A 138 -6.04 -26.18 30.80
N SER A 139 -6.29 -25.31 31.78
CA SER A 139 -7.64 -25.18 32.36
C SER A 139 -8.61 -24.64 31.29
N THR A 140 -9.88 -25.05 31.31
CA THR A 140 -10.94 -24.44 30.46
C THR A 140 -11.01 -22.93 30.62
N GLU A 141 -10.60 -22.41 31.79
CA GLU A 141 -10.50 -20.99 32.09
C GLU A 141 -9.38 -20.27 31.31
N GLU A 142 -8.21 -20.91 31.15
CA GLU A 142 -7.07 -20.34 30.41
C GLU A 142 -7.36 -20.26 28.91
N ALA A 143 -8.03 -21.27 28.35
CA ALA A 143 -8.49 -21.25 26.96
C ALA A 143 -9.54 -20.15 26.71
N LEU A 144 -10.48 -19.98 27.65
CA LEU A 144 -11.49 -18.92 27.58
C LEU A 144 -10.84 -17.53 27.66
N GLN A 145 -9.88 -17.35 28.56
CA GLN A 145 -9.15 -16.10 28.72
C GLN A 145 -8.32 -15.75 27.47
N GLY A 146 -7.61 -16.74 26.91
CA GLY A 146 -6.88 -16.57 25.65
C GLY A 146 -7.79 -16.18 24.49
N THR A 147 -8.96 -16.82 24.39
CA THR A 147 -9.97 -16.48 23.38
C THR A 147 -10.50 -15.05 23.54
N MET A 148 -10.84 -14.62 24.76
CA MET A 148 -11.28 -13.24 25.00
C MET A 148 -10.19 -12.22 24.64
N ARG A 149 -8.94 -12.48 25.01
CA ARG A 149 -7.80 -11.61 24.65
C ARG A 149 -7.64 -11.50 23.15
N PHE A 150 -7.67 -12.61 22.42
CA PHE A 150 -7.60 -12.61 20.97
C PHE A 150 -8.76 -11.85 20.33
N MET A 151 -10.00 -12.08 20.79
CA MET A 151 -11.17 -11.36 20.26
C MET A 151 -11.07 -9.85 20.48
N ASN A 152 -10.54 -9.42 21.64
CA ASN A 152 -10.31 -8.00 21.91
C ASN A 152 -9.23 -7.40 20.99
N VAL A 153 -8.12 -8.11 20.79
CA VAL A 153 -7.05 -7.69 19.87
C VAL A 153 -7.57 -7.64 18.43
N GLN A 154 -8.31 -8.65 18.00
CA GLN A 154 -8.95 -8.69 16.68
C GLN A 154 -9.93 -7.53 16.47
N HIS A 155 -10.74 -7.22 17.47
CA HIS A 155 -11.63 -6.05 17.42
C HIS A 155 -10.84 -4.74 17.30
N HIS A 156 -9.78 -4.57 18.09
CA HIS A 156 -8.93 -3.39 18.01
C HIS A 156 -8.27 -3.26 16.63
N TYR A 157 -7.73 -4.35 16.09
CA TYR A 157 -7.16 -4.39 14.75
C TYR A 157 -8.17 -4.00 13.67
N GLN A 158 -9.42 -4.48 13.77
CA GLN A 158 -10.49 -4.06 12.85
C GLN A 158 -10.78 -2.55 12.92
N LEU A 159 -10.70 -1.93 14.09
CA LEU A 159 -10.85 -0.47 14.24
C LEU A 159 -9.68 0.28 13.59
N LEU A 160 -8.45 -0.21 13.77
CA LEU A 160 -7.27 0.35 13.11
C LEU A 160 -7.39 0.31 11.58
N LEU A 161 -7.75 -0.85 11.03
CA LEU A 161 -7.96 -1.02 9.59
C LEU A 161 -9.07 -0.10 9.05
N ARG A 162 -10.18 0.04 9.78
CA ARG A 162 -11.26 0.98 9.39
C ARG A 162 -10.78 2.42 9.38
N HIS A 163 -9.96 2.82 10.36
CA HIS A 163 -9.41 4.17 10.40
C HIS A 163 -8.44 4.42 9.24
N GLY A 164 -7.52 3.48 8.99
CA GLY A 164 -6.59 3.54 7.86
C GLY A 164 -7.34 3.62 6.52
N MET A 165 -8.38 2.81 6.33
CA MET A 165 -9.21 2.85 5.12
C MET A 165 -9.92 4.19 4.94
N GLY A 166 -10.40 4.82 6.03
CA GLY A 166 -10.96 6.17 5.98
C GLY A 166 -9.95 7.22 5.50
N GLN A 167 -8.70 7.13 5.96
CA GLN A 167 -7.63 8.04 5.51
C GLN A 167 -7.32 7.84 4.01
N LEU A 168 -7.24 6.60 3.55
CA LEU A 168 -6.99 6.30 2.13
C LEU A 168 -8.10 6.78 1.21
N ILE A 169 -9.36 6.62 1.63
CA ILE A 169 -10.51 7.14 0.87
C ILE A 169 -10.41 8.66 0.74
N ASN A 170 -10.04 9.37 1.82
CA ASN A 170 -9.88 10.82 1.78
C ASN A 170 -8.75 11.26 0.84
N ILE A 171 -7.60 10.56 0.89
CA ILE A 171 -6.46 10.82 -0.02
C ILE A 171 -6.90 10.60 -1.47
N ALA A 172 -7.47 9.43 -1.78
CA ALA A 172 -7.93 9.08 -3.12
C ALA A 172 -8.95 10.10 -3.67
N GLN A 173 -9.91 10.53 -2.86
CA GLN A 173 -10.86 11.58 -3.23
C GLN A 173 -10.18 12.93 -3.49
N GLY A 174 -9.15 13.28 -2.71
CA GLY A 174 -8.33 14.47 -2.92
C GLY A 174 -7.62 14.45 -4.28
N HIS A 175 -6.92 13.35 -4.58
CA HIS A 175 -6.26 13.17 -5.88
C HIS A 175 -7.25 13.21 -7.04
N PHE A 176 -8.41 12.56 -6.90
CA PHE A 176 -9.46 12.58 -7.92
C PHE A 176 -9.95 14.00 -8.23
N ARG A 177 -10.23 14.81 -7.20
CA ARG A 177 -10.64 16.22 -7.38
C ARG A 177 -9.59 17.07 -8.09
N ILE A 178 -8.31 16.83 -7.78
CA ILE A 178 -7.21 17.54 -8.44
C ILE A 178 -7.13 17.16 -9.92
N ALA A 179 -7.19 15.85 -10.21
CA ALA A 179 -7.16 15.34 -11.59
C ALA A 179 -8.35 15.87 -12.40
N ASP A 180 -9.56 15.86 -11.84
CA ASP A 180 -10.78 16.38 -12.48
C ASP A 180 -10.66 17.87 -12.83
N ARG A 181 -10.08 18.67 -11.91
CA ARG A 181 -9.78 20.08 -12.17
C ARG A 181 -8.76 20.25 -13.29
N GLN A 182 -7.71 19.44 -13.32
CA GLN A 182 -6.69 19.48 -14.38
C GLN A 182 -7.28 19.11 -15.74
N VAL A 183 -8.13 18.08 -15.80
CA VAL A 183 -8.84 17.69 -17.03
C VAL A 183 -9.71 18.84 -17.54
N THR A 184 -10.46 19.49 -16.65
CA THR A 184 -11.27 20.68 -17.01
C THR A 184 -10.41 21.82 -17.56
N GLN A 185 -9.24 22.08 -16.94
CA GLN A 185 -8.31 23.10 -17.42
C GLN A 185 -7.73 22.76 -18.80
N ILE A 186 -7.38 21.50 -19.03
CA ILE A 186 -6.88 21.03 -20.33
C ILE A 186 -7.94 21.21 -21.40
N GLN A 187 -9.20 20.85 -21.12
CA GLN A 187 -10.32 21.06 -22.06
C GLN A 187 -10.49 22.54 -22.44
N HIS A 188 -10.41 23.45 -21.46
CA HIS A 188 -10.50 24.88 -21.73
C HIS A 188 -9.31 25.38 -22.58
N LEU A 189 -8.09 24.93 -22.26
CA LEU A 189 -6.90 25.28 -23.04
C LEU A 189 -6.98 24.74 -24.47
N GLN A 190 -7.46 23.51 -24.66
CA GLN A 190 -7.68 22.91 -25.98
C GLN A 190 -8.68 23.73 -26.80
N ALA A 191 -9.82 24.12 -26.22
CA ALA A 191 -10.79 24.97 -26.90
C ALA A 191 -10.18 26.32 -27.34
N SER A 192 -9.39 26.95 -26.47
CA SER A 192 -8.71 28.21 -26.80
C SER A 192 -7.63 28.04 -27.87
N VAL A 193 -6.93 26.90 -27.90
CA VAL A 193 -5.97 26.58 -28.96
C VAL A 193 -6.69 26.43 -30.29
N THR A 194 -7.79 25.67 -30.35
CA THR A 194 -8.59 25.51 -31.57
C THR A 194 -9.15 26.83 -32.09
N GLU A 195 -9.68 27.70 -31.21
CA GLU A 195 -10.15 29.04 -31.60
C GLU A 195 -9.01 29.88 -32.22
N LYS A 196 -7.81 29.83 -31.63
CA LYS A 196 -6.65 30.54 -32.16
C LYS A 196 -6.17 29.96 -33.49
N GLU A 197 -6.24 28.66 -33.68
CA GLU A 197 -5.92 28.00 -34.96
C GLU A 197 -6.86 28.47 -36.08
N GLU A 198 -8.16 28.61 -35.80
CA GLU A 198 -9.13 29.17 -36.75
C GLU A 198 -8.81 30.64 -37.11
N ILE A 199 -8.48 31.47 -36.10
CA ILE A 199 -8.08 32.86 -36.33
C ILE A 199 -6.80 32.95 -37.17
N ILE A 200 -5.81 32.10 -36.91
CA ILE A 200 -4.57 32.03 -37.67
C ILE A 200 -4.89 31.65 -39.12
N ALA A 201 -5.69 30.60 -39.35
CA ALA A 201 -6.08 30.17 -40.70
C ALA A 201 -6.77 31.29 -41.50
N ALA A 202 -7.73 32.01 -40.89
CA ALA A 202 -8.40 33.14 -41.53
C ALA A 202 -7.44 34.30 -41.85
N ARG A 203 -6.45 34.53 -40.99
CA ARG A 203 -5.42 35.54 -41.21
C ARG A 203 -4.45 35.13 -42.33
N GLU A 204 -4.08 33.86 -42.41
CA GLU A 204 -3.25 33.28 -43.48
C GLU A 204 -3.93 33.50 -44.84
N GLU A 205 -5.23 33.21 -44.95
CA GLU A 205 -6.02 33.44 -46.17
C GLU A 205 -6.04 34.93 -46.56
N THR A 206 -6.20 35.82 -45.57
CA THR A 206 -6.17 37.27 -45.80
C THR A 206 -4.79 37.76 -46.28
N ILE A 207 -3.71 37.18 -45.74
CA ILE A 207 -2.33 37.50 -46.15
C ILE A 207 -2.13 37.07 -47.60
N HIS A 208 -2.47 35.83 -47.95
CA HIS A 208 -2.38 35.34 -49.32
C HIS A 208 -3.15 36.23 -50.31
N HIS A 209 -4.37 36.62 -49.96
CA HIS A 209 -5.14 37.53 -50.82
C HIS A 209 -4.44 38.89 -51.03
N ARG A 210 -3.80 39.45 -49.99
CA ARG A 210 -3.06 40.71 -50.11
C ARG A 210 -1.75 40.54 -50.88
N GLU A 211 -1.07 39.41 -50.74
CA GLU A 211 0.12 39.07 -51.52
C GLU A 211 -0.21 39.02 -53.01
N ASP A 212 -1.33 38.39 -53.38
CA ASP A 212 -1.82 38.35 -54.76
C ASP A 212 -2.08 39.77 -55.32
N GLN A 213 -2.72 40.64 -54.53
CA GLN A 213 -2.97 42.03 -54.93
C GLN A 213 -1.68 42.84 -55.12
N ILE A 214 -0.67 42.63 -54.26
CA ILE A 214 0.63 43.29 -54.38
C ILE A 214 1.33 42.81 -55.66
N ASN A 215 1.35 41.50 -55.90
CA ASN A 215 1.94 40.92 -57.11
C ASN A 215 1.30 41.46 -58.39
N GLU A 216 -0.04 41.61 -58.41
CA GLU A 216 -0.76 42.23 -59.53
C GLU A 216 -0.38 43.71 -59.70
N SER A 217 -0.31 44.47 -58.60
CA SER A 217 0.11 45.88 -58.62
C SER A 217 1.53 46.05 -59.16
N ASP A 218 2.47 45.22 -58.70
CA ASP A 218 3.87 45.24 -59.14
C ASP A 218 4.00 44.91 -60.64
N ALA A 219 3.17 43.99 -61.16
CA ALA A 219 3.12 43.70 -62.59
C ALA A 219 2.64 44.93 -63.40
N ILE A 220 1.61 45.64 -62.94
CA ILE A 220 1.11 46.87 -63.57
C ILE A 220 2.17 47.98 -63.53
N ILE A 221 2.85 48.16 -62.38
CA ILE A 221 3.92 49.15 -62.24
C ILE A 221 5.06 48.83 -63.20
N THR A 222 5.48 47.57 -63.26
CA THR A 222 6.52 47.11 -64.19
C THR A 222 6.14 47.41 -65.64
N GLN A 223 4.90 47.10 -66.05
CA GLN A 223 4.39 47.41 -67.38
C GLN A 223 4.43 48.91 -67.68
N ARG A 224 4.00 49.76 -66.74
CA ARG A 224 4.03 51.22 -66.90
C ARG A 224 5.45 51.75 -67.02
N ASN A 225 6.38 51.24 -66.23
CA ASN A 225 7.79 51.64 -66.28
C ASN A 225 8.38 51.35 -67.67
N THR A 226 8.12 50.16 -68.23
CA THR A 226 8.55 49.82 -69.61
C THR A 226 7.97 50.78 -70.66
N ILE A 227 6.70 51.18 -70.53
CA ILE A 227 6.08 52.15 -71.44
C ILE A 227 6.75 53.52 -71.31
N ILE A 228 7.05 53.97 -70.09
CA ILE A 228 7.72 55.25 -69.84
C ILE A 228 9.12 55.25 -70.45
N GLU A 229 9.89 54.17 -70.27
CA GLU A 229 11.21 54.01 -70.89
C GLU A 229 11.13 54.13 -72.41
N PHE A 230 10.13 53.51 -73.04
CA PHE A 230 9.92 53.60 -74.49
C PHE A 230 9.53 55.02 -74.98
N LEU A 231 8.85 55.83 -74.16
CA LEU A 231 8.44 57.19 -74.51
C LEU A 231 9.54 58.25 -74.28
N GLN A 232 10.65 57.87 -73.65
CA GLN A 232 11.78 58.77 -73.35
C GLN A 232 12.97 58.63 -74.32
N GLU A 233 12.92 57.69 -75.28
CA GLU A 233 13.80 57.58 -76.46
C GLU A 233 13.26 58.35 -77.67
#